data_AF-F9RK74-F1
#
_entry.id   AF-F9RK74-F1
#
_cell.length_a   1.000
_cell.length_b   1.000
_cell.length_c   1.000
_cell.angle_alpha   90.00
_cell.angle_beta   90.00
_cell.angle_gamma   90.00
#
_symmetry.space_group_name_H-M   'P 1'
#
loop_
_entity.id
_entity.type
_entity.pdbx_description
1 polymer ?
#
loop_
_entity_poly.entity_id
_entity_poly.type
_entity_poly.pdbx_seq_one_letter_code
_entity_poly.pdbx_strand_id
1 'polypeptide(L)' 'MSASNRAKELGVKRMSEVVEFYGNTAQTMRNVYSRNPKAFDAMVIGYIQVAEKEKQNNLAFML' A
#
# COMPACT_ATOMS: atom_id res chain seq x y z
N MET A 1 8.32 14.16 7.30
CA MET A 1 7.27 13.12 7.15
C MET A 1 7.92 11.81 6.72
N SER A 2 7.46 10.66 7.20
CA SER A 2 8.03 9.34 6.85
C SER A 2 7.15 8.62 5.83
N ALA A 3 7.73 7.66 5.09
CA ALA A 3 6.97 6.81 4.17
C ALA A 3 5.78 6.13 4.89
N SER A 4 6.01 5.60 6.10
CA SER A 4 4.97 4.94 6.91
C SER A 4 3.83 5.88 7.28
N ASN A 5 4.12 7.15 7.61
CA ASN A 5 3.08 8.13 7.89
C ASN A 5 2.32 8.48 6.61
N ARG A 6 3.03 8.62 5.48
CA ARG A 6 2.40 8.89 4.19
C ARG A 6 1.44 7.77 3.76
N ALA A 7 1.82 6.50 3.92
CA ALA A 7 0.92 5.39 3.61
C ALA A 7 -0.35 5.40 4.47
N LYS A 8 -0.23 5.77 5.76
CA LYS A 8 -1.38 5.90 6.67
C LYS A 8 -2.31 7.04 6.26
N GLU A 9 -1.76 8.19 5.86
CA GLU A 9 -2.54 9.32 5.33
C GLU A 9 -3.34 8.92 4.08
N LEU A 10 -2.78 8.03 3.26
CA LEU A 10 -3.44 7.51 2.07
C LEU A 10 -4.50 6.43 2.36
N GLY A 11 -4.64 5.99 3.61
CA GLY A 11 -5.67 5.04 4.04
C GLY A 11 -5.17 3.61 4.31
N VAL A 12 -3.87 3.34 4.22
CA VAL A 12 -3.32 2.03 4.56
C VAL A 12 -3.20 1.85 6.08
N LYS A 13 -3.64 0.69 6.60
CA LYS A 13 -3.52 0.37 8.03
C LYS A 13 -2.07 0.21 8.47
N ARG A 14 -1.29 -0.58 7.71
CA ARG A 14 0.13 -0.84 7.98
C ARG A 14 0.93 -0.85 6.70
N MET A 15 2.08 -0.14 6.70
CA MET A 15 3.03 -0.15 5.58
C MET A 15 3.46 -1.57 5.18
N SER A 16 3.54 -2.50 6.13
CA SER A 16 3.91 -3.89 5.86
C SER A 16 2.99 -4.55 4.83
N GLU A 17 1.69 -4.20 4.81
CA GLU A 17 0.75 -4.77 3.83
C GLU A 17 1.11 -4.36 2.40
N VAL A 18 1.53 -3.11 2.19
CA VAL A 18 1.99 -2.62 0.87
C VAL A 18 3.31 -3.30 0.49
N VAL A 19 4.21 -3.46 1.47
CA VAL A 19 5.50 -4.13 1.27
C VAL A 19 5.30 -5.58 0.83
N GLU A 20 4.43 -6.31 1.53
CA GLU A 20 4.06 -7.69 1.21
C GLU A 20 3.36 -7.81 -0.15
N PHE A 21 2.40 -6.92 -0.44
CA PHE A 21 1.67 -6.91 -1.71
C PHE A 21 2.59 -6.82 -2.94
N TYR A 22 3.62 -5.98 -2.87
CA TYR A 22 4.59 -5.83 -3.96
C TYR A 22 5.80 -6.78 -3.87
N GLY A 23 5.84 -7.70 -2.89
CA GLY A 23 6.99 -8.59 -2.69
C GLY A 23 8.29 -7.84 -2.42
N ASN A 24 8.22 -6.70 -1.75
CA ASN A 24 9.34 -5.77 -1.56
C ASN A 24 9.84 -5.77 -0.11
N THR A 25 10.82 -4.91 0.18
CA THR A 25 11.25 -4.62 1.56
C THR A 25 10.79 -3.24 2.02
N ALA A 26 10.70 -3.05 3.34
CA ALA A 26 10.44 -1.73 3.92
C ALA A 26 11.54 -0.70 3.57
N GLN A 27 12.78 -1.14 3.34
CA GLN A 27 13.86 -0.25 2.89
C GLN A 27 13.61 0.21 1.45
N THR A 28 13.18 -0.68 0.56
CA THR A 28 12.82 -0.36 -0.82
C THR A 28 11.73 0.71 -0.84
N MET A 29 10.64 0.53 -0.10
CA MET A 29 9.54 1.50 -0.07
C MET A 29 9.97 2.87 0.49
N ARG A 30 10.84 2.88 1.52
CA ARG A 30 11.43 4.14 2.03
C ARG A 30 12.30 4.83 0.99
N ASN A 31 13.08 4.08 0.22
CA ASN A 31 13.91 4.60 -0.86
C ASN A 31 13.06 5.15 -2.02
N VAL A 32 11.96 4.47 -2.37
CA VAL A 32 11.03 4.98 -3.40
C VAL A 32 10.42 6.29 -2.91
N TYR A 33 9.93 6.35 -1.68
CA TYR A 33 9.37 7.59 -1.11
C TYR A 33 10.38 8.74 -1.12
N SER A 34 11.62 8.51 -0.68
CA SER A 34 12.63 9.57 -0.61
C SER A 34 13.05 10.08 -1.99
N ARG A 35 13.11 9.20 -3.00
CA ARG A 35 13.53 9.56 -4.36
C ARG A 35 12.39 10.10 -5.21
N ASN A 36 11.19 9.55 -5.05
CA ASN A 36 10.01 9.89 -5.83
C ASN A 36 8.72 9.65 -5.02
N PRO A 37 8.28 10.66 -4.24
CA PRO A 37 7.06 10.57 -3.45
C PRO A 37 5.81 10.26 -4.26
N LYS A 38 5.72 10.72 -5.52
CA LYS A 38 4.54 10.46 -6.38
C LYS A 38 4.47 8.99 -6.80
N ALA A 39 5.60 8.37 -7.11
CA ALA A 39 5.65 6.94 -7.42
C ALA A 39 5.27 6.10 -6.18
N PHE A 40 5.76 6.51 -5.00
CA PHE A 40 5.35 5.90 -3.75
C PHE A 40 3.84 5.99 -3.52
N ASP A 41 3.25 7.18 -3.69
CA ASP A 41 1.80 7.39 -3.54
C ASP A 41 1.00 6.52 -4.52
N ALA A 42 1.44 6.41 -5.78
CA ALA A 42 0.80 5.56 -6.79
C ALA A 42 0.83 4.07 -6.41
N MET A 43 1.95 3.57 -5.86
CA MET A 43 2.04 2.19 -5.37
C MET A 43 1.08 1.96 -4.21
N VAL A 44 1.02 2.89 -3.24
CA VAL A 44 0.11 2.77 -2.10
C VAL A 44 -1.35 2.77 -2.54
N ILE A 45 -1.74 3.66 -3.44
CA ILE A 45 -3.10 3.72 -3.99
C ILE A 45 -3.43 2.45 -4.79
N GLY A 46 -2.48 1.94 -5.57
CA GLY A 46 -2.63 0.68 -6.30
C GLY A 46 -2.91 -0.50 -5.38
N TYR A 47 -2.17 -0.63 -4.28
CA TYR A 47 -2.44 -1.62 -3.24
C TYR A 47 -3.88 -1.50 -2.70
N ILE A 48 -4.31 -0.30 -2.31
CA ILE A 48 -5.67 -0.08 -1.74
C ILE A 48 -6.73 -0.54 -2.74
N GLN A 49 -6.63 -0.13 -4.01
CA GLN A 49 -7.61 -0.46 -5.03
C GLN A 49 -7.72 -1.96 -5.31
N VAL A 50 -6.62 -2.71 -5.20
CA VAL A 50 -6.63 -4.17 -5.42
C VAL A 50 -7.09 -4.89 -4.16
N ALA A 51 -6.51 -4.57 -3.00
CA ALA A 51 -6.81 -5.23 -1.74
C ALA A 51 -8.26 -5.02 -1.26
N GLU A 52 -8.86 -3.86 -1.54
CA GLU A 52 -10.28 -3.62 -1.24
C GLU A 52 -11.21 -4.39 -2.17
N LYS A 53 -10.87 -4.51 -3.46
CA LYS A 53 -11.63 -5.33 -4.42
C LYS A 53 -11.61 -6.81 -4.03
N GLU A 54 -10.46 -7.34 -3.64
CA GLU A 54 -10.35 -8.73 -3.19
C GLU A 54 -11.20 -9.01 -1.94
N LYS A 55 -11.22 -8.08 -0.98
CA LYS A 55 -12.07 -8.21 0.22
C LYS A 55 -13.56 -8.20 -0.12
N GLN A 56 -13.98 -7.33 -1.04
CA GLN A 56 -15.37 -7.27 -1.50
C GLN A 56 -15.78 -8.55 -2.23
N ASN A 57 -14.92 -9.06 -3.11
CA ASN A 57 -15.16 -10.30 -3.84
C ASN A 57 -15.26 -11.51 -2.90
N ASN A 58 -14.38 -11.58 -1.90
CA ASN A 58 -14.42 -12.66 -0.91
C ASN A 58 -15.69 -12.57 -0.04
N LEU A 59 -16.14 -11.38 0.33
CA LEU A 59 -17.38 -11.21 1.09
C LEU A 59 -18.61 -11.61 0.26
N ALA A 60 -18.64 -11.26 -1.04
CA ALA A 60 -19.73 -11.62 -1.94
C ALA A 60 -19.84 -13.13 -2.20
N PHE A 61 -18.73 -13.89 -2.09
CA PHE A 61 -18.74 -15.35 -2.22
C PHE A 61 -19.21 -16.07 -0.95
N MET A 62 -19.19 -15.40 0.21
CA MET A 62 -19.59 -15.98 1.50
C MET A 62 -21.07 -15.77 1.87
N LEU A 63 -21.83 -15.04 1.05
CA LEU A 63 -23.28 -14.79 1.19
C LEU A 63 -24.08 -15.61 0.17
#